data_AF-A0A2P6FIX2-F1
#
_entry.id   AF-A0A2P6FIX2-F1
#
_cell.length_a   1.000
_cell.length_b   1.000
_cell.length_c   1.000
_cell.angle_alpha   90.00
_cell.angle_beta   90.00
_cell.angle_gamma   90.00
#
_symmetry.space_group_name_H-M   'P 1'
#
loop_
_entity.id
_entity.type
_entity.pdbx_description
1 polymer ?
#
loop_
_entity_poly.entity_id
_entity_poly.type
_entity_poly.pdbx_seq_one_letter_code
_entity_poly.pdbx_strand_id
1 'polypeptide(L)'
;LGREATLSRKLLGINTKLVYLSVKTTDSDCLGNEPVLDLESSETDRKIIGVTTSGAYGHTVGMSLAFAYVQPQYAEPGTKLDILILGQNCQATVLKEAAYDPKNFRLRDI
;
A
#
# COMPACT_ATOMS: atom_id res chain seq x y z
N LEU A 1 -11.05 27.64 -4.21
CA LEU A 1 -11.75 26.58 -4.98
C LEU A 1 -11.57 25.25 -4.24
N GLY A 2 -12.60 24.40 -4.13
CA GLY A 2 -12.50 23.05 -3.56
C GLY A 2 -12.75 22.88 -2.04
N ARG A 3 -12.70 23.94 -1.22
CA ARG A 3 -12.89 23.86 0.24
C ARG A 3 -14.19 23.16 0.65
N GLU A 4 -15.32 23.60 0.10
CA GLU A 4 -16.64 23.03 0.45
C GLU A 4 -16.73 21.55 0.08
N ALA A 5 -16.27 21.18 -1.12
CA ALA A 5 -16.24 19.79 -1.57
C ALA A 5 -15.38 18.90 -0.65
N THR A 6 -14.21 19.37 -0.22
CA THR A 6 -13.34 18.62 0.71
C THR A 6 -13.97 18.46 2.09
N LEU A 7 -14.65 19.50 2.61
CA LEU A 7 -15.36 19.42 3.89
C LEU A 7 -16.52 18.43 3.83
N SER A 8 -17.34 18.48 2.78
CA SER A 8 -18.44 17.52 2.57
C SER A 8 -17.91 16.09 2.47
N ARG A 9 -16.80 15.86 1.76
CA ARG A 9 -16.18 14.53 1.65
C ARG A 9 -15.66 14.02 2.99
N LYS A 10 -15.10 14.91 3.83
CA LYS A 10 -14.67 14.54 5.18
C LYS A 10 -15.83 14.05 6.05
N LEU A 11 -17.02 14.66 5.91
CA LEU A 11 -18.23 14.27 6.64
C LEU A 11 -18.83 12.95 6.13
N LEU A 12 -18.84 12.74 4.82
CA LEU A 12 -19.39 11.53 4.19
C LEU A 12 -18.48 10.30 4.33
N GLY A 13 -17.23 10.49 4.71
CA GLY A 13 -16.24 9.43 4.78
C GLY A 13 -15.61 9.08 3.43
N ILE A 14 -14.67 8.14 3.48
CA ILE A 14 -13.87 7.68 2.34
C ILE A 14 -14.13 6.20 2.08
N ASN A 15 -14.17 5.81 0.81
CA ASN A 15 -14.35 4.41 0.40
C ASN A 15 -13.02 3.72 0.09
N THR A 16 -11.95 4.50 -0.02
CA THR A 16 -10.58 4.01 -0.23
C THR A 16 -9.60 4.88 0.54
N LYS A 17 -8.49 4.30 0.97
CA LYS A 17 -7.40 4.97 1.66
C LYS A 17 -6.08 4.55 1.04
N LEU A 18 -5.18 5.51 0.83
CA LEU A 18 -3.84 5.26 0.35
C LEU A 18 -3.03 4.63 1.49
N VAL A 19 -2.40 3.49 1.23
CA VAL A 19 -1.52 2.78 2.16
C VAL A 19 -0.12 2.64 1.59
N TYR A 20 0.85 2.62 2.48
CA TYR A 20 2.24 2.34 2.18
C TYR A 20 2.57 0.90 2.59
N LEU A 21 3.23 0.15 1.71
CA LEU A 21 3.38 -1.30 1.82
C LEU A 21 4.84 -1.70 1.73
N SER A 22 5.26 -2.63 2.58
CA SER A 22 6.41 -3.50 2.29
C SER A 22 5.90 -4.76 1.61
N VAL A 23 6.54 -5.18 0.52
CA VAL A 23 6.14 -6.34 -0.26
C VAL A 23 7.25 -7.38 -0.21
N LYS A 24 6.89 -8.63 0.07
CA LYS A 24 7.79 -9.77 0.04
C LYS A 24 7.85 -10.31 -1.38
N THR A 25 8.89 -9.91 -2.09
CA THR A 25 9.17 -10.30 -3.47
C THR A 25 10.47 -11.09 -3.55
N THR A 26 10.63 -11.90 -4.60
CA THR A 26 11.85 -12.67 -4.87
C THR A 26 12.67 -12.03 -5.99
N ASP A 27 12.06 -11.83 -7.15
CA ASP A 27 12.70 -11.38 -8.39
C ASP A 27 11.91 -10.28 -9.12
N SER A 28 10.73 -9.94 -8.61
CA SER A 28 9.75 -9.06 -9.27
C SER A 28 9.15 -8.08 -8.29
N ASP A 29 9.38 -6.79 -8.50
CA ASP A 29 8.82 -5.72 -7.66
C ASP A 29 7.48 -5.21 -8.21
N CYS A 30 6.67 -4.59 -7.34
CA CYS A 30 5.50 -3.85 -7.80
C CYS A 30 5.92 -2.68 -8.69
N LEU A 31 5.19 -2.46 -9.79
CA LEU A 31 5.36 -1.31 -10.66
C LEU A 31 4.18 -0.34 -10.53
N GLY A 32 2.96 -0.88 -10.41
CA GLY A 32 1.70 -0.16 -10.34
C GLY A 32 0.63 -0.83 -11.20
N ASN A 33 -0.65 -0.66 -10.81
CA ASN A 33 -1.84 -1.32 -11.37
C ASN A 33 -1.96 -2.82 -11.08
N GLU A 34 -1.15 -3.38 -10.18
CA GLU A 34 -1.36 -4.71 -9.66
C GLU A 34 -2.58 -4.74 -8.71
N PRO A 35 -3.42 -5.79 -8.77
CA PRO A 35 -4.56 -5.91 -7.88
C PRO A 35 -4.10 -6.31 -6.48
N VAL A 36 -4.72 -5.68 -5.48
CA VAL A 36 -4.53 -6.02 -4.07
C VAL A 36 -5.65 -6.97 -3.64
N LEU A 37 -5.29 -8.09 -3.04
CA LEU A 37 -6.16 -9.19 -2.66
C LEU A 37 -6.30 -9.28 -1.14
N ASP A 38 -7.49 -9.68 -0.69
CA ASP A 38 -7.73 -10.10 0.70
C ASP A 38 -6.92 -11.37 1.00
N LEU A 39 -6.29 -11.46 2.17
CA LEU A 39 -5.51 -12.65 2.55
C LEU A 39 -6.36 -13.92 2.64
N GLU A 40 -7.62 -13.79 3.02
CA GLU A 40 -8.52 -14.93 3.21
C GLU A 40 -9.14 -15.39 1.88
N SER A 41 -8.73 -14.80 0.75
CA SER A 41 -9.27 -15.16 -0.55
C SER A 41 -8.63 -16.43 -1.11
N SER A 42 -9.47 -17.34 -1.60
CA SER A 42 -9.02 -18.59 -2.21
C SER A 42 -8.38 -18.33 -3.58
N GLU A 43 -7.49 -19.21 -4.04
CA GLU A 43 -6.97 -19.16 -5.42
C GLU A 43 -8.09 -19.19 -6.46
N THR A 44 -9.22 -19.83 -6.14
CA THR A 44 -10.42 -19.94 -6.98
C THR A 44 -11.41 -18.79 -6.82
N ASP A 45 -11.32 -18.01 -5.75
CA ASP A 45 -12.21 -16.87 -5.46
C ASP A 45 -11.42 -15.71 -4.86
N ARG A 46 -10.76 -14.96 -5.75
CA ARG A 46 -9.86 -13.86 -5.38
C ARG A 46 -10.68 -12.59 -5.13
N LYS A 47 -10.74 -12.18 -3.87
CA LYS A 47 -11.41 -10.94 -3.47
C LYS A 47 -10.45 -9.76 -3.62
N ILE A 48 -10.67 -8.96 -4.66
CA ILE A 48 -9.90 -7.73 -4.90
C ILE A 48 -10.39 -6.64 -3.93
N ILE A 49 -9.48 -6.12 -3.11
CA ILE A 49 -9.75 -5.11 -2.08
C ILE A 49 -9.10 -3.75 -2.41
N GLY A 50 -8.31 -3.69 -3.47
CA GLY A 50 -7.59 -2.48 -3.85
C GLY A 50 -6.75 -2.63 -5.11
N VAL A 51 -5.94 -1.59 -5.38
CA VAL A 51 -5.02 -1.53 -6.51
C VAL A 51 -3.76 -0.76 -6.12
N THR A 52 -2.60 -1.27 -6.54
CA THR A 52 -1.32 -0.55 -6.39
C THR A 52 -1.26 0.64 -7.35
N THR A 53 -0.69 1.74 -6.90
CA THR A 53 -0.49 2.94 -7.73
C THR A 53 0.94 3.03 -8.24
N SER A 54 1.90 2.69 -7.38
CA SER A 54 3.31 2.72 -7.69
C SER A 54 4.05 1.74 -6.78
N GLY A 55 5.17 1.21 -7.27
CA GLY A 55 6.10 0.44 -6.46
C GLY A 55 7.52 0.54 -6.99
N ALA A 56 8.48 0.19 -6.14
CA ALA A 56 9.89 0.11 -6.47
C ALA A 56 10.67 -0.67 -5.40
N TYR A 57 11.86 -1.15 -5.76
CA TYR A 57 12.82 -1.67 -4.79
C TYR A 57 13.50 -0.53 -4.02
N GLY A 58 13.34 -0.51 -2.70
CA GLY A 58 14.00 0.44 -1.82
C GLY A 58 15.43 0.03 -1.51
N HIS A 59 16.40 0.39 -2.36
CA HIS A 59 17.81 0.00 -2.17
C HIS A 59 18.38 0.36 -0.78
N THR A 60 17.97 1.49 -0.20
CA THR A 60 18.42 1.93 1.13
C THR A 60 17.90 1.04 2.26
N VAL A 61 16.73 0.42 2.08
CA VAL A 61 16.06 -0.40 3.09
C VAL A 61 16.09 -1.90 2.77
N GLY A 62 16.56 -2.27 1.57
CA GLY A 62 16.73 -3.65 1.13
C GLY A 62 15.42 -4.42 0.92
N MET A 63 14.32 -3.73 0.61
CA MET A 63 13.00 -4.36 0.44
C MET A 63 12.17 -3.69 -0.65
N SER A 64 11.24 -4.45 -1.22
CA SER A 64 10.24 -3.94 -2.16
C SER A 64 9.19 -3.10 -1.44
N LEU A 65 8.85 -1.96 -2.02
CA LEU A 65 7.93 -0.99 -1.45
C LEU A 65 6.85 -0.62 -2.47
N ALA A 66 5.62 -0.42 -2.01
CA ALA A 66 4.53 0.00 -2.88
C ALA A 66 3.56 0.94 -2.18
N PHE A 67 2.82 1.71 -2.97
CA PHE A 67 1.62 2.41 -2.57
C PHE A 67 0.40 1.75 -3.20
N ALA A 68 -0.70 1.68 -2.45
CA ALA A 68 -1.96 1.16 -2.96
C ALA A 68 -3.15 1.89 -2.38
N TYR A 69 -4.24 1.97 -3.13
CA TYR A 69 -5.54 2.32 -2.58
C TYR A 69 -6.27 1.04 -2.18
N VAL A 70 -6.64 0.94 -0.91
CA VAL A 70 -7.41 -0.18 -0.36
C VAL A 70 -8.68 0.32 0.31
N GLN A 71 -9.65 -0.57 0.52
CA GLN A 71 -10.82 -0.22 1.33
C GLN A 71 -10.38 0.10 2.79
N PRO A 72 -11.02 1.07 3.48
CA PRO A 72 -10.55 1.58 4.76
C PRO A 72 -10.29 0.53 5.85
N GLN A 73 -11.05 -0.56 5.86
CA GLN A 73 -10.88 -1.64 6.84
C GLN A 73 -9.56 -2.43 6.70
N TYR A 74 -8.87 -2.30 5.56
CA TYR A 74 -7.55 -2.92 5.33
C TYR A 74 -6.39 -1.92 5.46
N ALA A 75 -6.67 -0.69 5.86
CA ALA A 75 -5.69 0.39 5.84
C ALA A 75 -4.94 0.59 7.17
N GLU A 76 -5.17 -0.28 8.16
CA GLU A 76 -4.51 -0.19 9.45
C GLU A 76 -3.07 -0.71 9.38
N PRO A 77 -2.09 -0.04 10.01
CA PRO A 77 -0.72 -0.52 10.05
C PRO A 77 -0.59 -1.93 10.62
N GLY A 78 0.26 -2.75 10.00
CA GLY A 78 0.42 -4.17 10.33
C GLY A 78 -0.59 -5.08 9.64
N THR A 79 -1.62 -4.54 8.98
CA THR A 79 -2.52 -5.34 8.15
C THR A 79 -1.71 -6.02 7.06
N LYS A 80 -1.93 -7.32 6.90
CA LYS A 80 -1.34 -8.11 5.84
C LYS A 80 -2.35 -8.28 4.70
N LEU A 81 -1.84 -8.29 3.48
CA LEU A 81 -2.61 -8.36 2.22
C LEU A 81 -1.73 -9.01 1.16
N ASP A 82 -2.32 -9.51 0.09
CA ASP A 82 -1.58 -10.06 -1.03
C ASP A 82 -1.62 -9.11 -2.22
N ILE A 83 -0.54 -9.06 -2.98
CA ILE A 83 -0.46 -8.34 -4.25
C ILE A 83 -0.18 -9.36 -5.34
N LEU A 84 -0.98 -9.34 -6.41
CA LEU A 84 -0.75 -10.23 -7.53
C LEU A 84 0.29 -9.62 -8.49
N ILE A 85 1.53 -10.09 -8.40
CA ILE A 85 2.63 -9.64 -9.26
C ILE A 85 2.93 -10.74 -10.26
N LEU A 86 2.76 -10.45 -11.56
CA LEU A 86 3.01 -11.40 -12.65
C LEU A 86 2.33 -12.78 -12.45
N GLY A 87 1.15 -12.80 -11.82
CA GLY A 87 0.39 -14.01 -11.55
C GLY A 87 0.75 -14.72 -10.24
N GLN A 88 1.76 -14.25 -9.50
CA GLN A 88 2.16 -14.77 -8.20
C GLN A 88 1.61 -13.91 -7.05
N ASN A 89 1.16 -14.55 -5.97
CA ASN A 89 0.74 -13.84 -4.78
C ASN A 89 1.97 -13.46 -3.95
N CYS A 90 2.24 -12.16 -3.88
CA CYS A 90 3.30 -11.59 -3.07
C CYS A 90 2.70 -10.98 -1.80
N GLN A 91 3.03 -11.56 -0.65
CA GLN A 91 2.56 -11.06 0.63
C GLN A 91 3.11 -9.65 0.90
N ALA A 92 2.23 -8.74 1.29
CA ALA A 92 2.56 -7.38 1.64
C ALA A 92 2.02 -7.01 3.03
N THR A 93 2.60 -5.99 3.64
CA THR A 93 2.23 -5.49 4.97
C THR A 93 2.14 -3.98 4.96
N VAL A 94 1.05 -3.44 5.53
CA VAL A 94 0.84 -2.01 5.68
C VAL A 94 1.83 -1.44 6.69
N LEU A 95 2.64 -0.49 6.23
CA LEU A 95 3.62 0.21 7.04
C LEU A 95 2.99 1.42 7.72
N LYS A 96 3.38 1.66 8.97
CA LYS A 96 2.92 2.81 9.76
C LYS A 96 3.61 4.11 9.35
N GLU A 97 4.90 4.02 9.06
CA GLU A 97 5.80 5.15 8.84
C GLU A 97 6.67 4.90 7.60
N ALA A 98 7.39 5.93 7.16
CA ALA A 98 8.36 5.78 6.09
C ALA A 98 9.41 4.70 6.45
N ALA A 99 9.75 3.83 5.49
CA ALA A 99 10.71 2.75 5.74
C ALA A 99 12.12 3.28 6.05
N TYR A 100 12.40 4.53 5.67
CA TYR A 100 13.68 5.20 5.86
C TYR A 100 13.51 6.57 6.49
N ASP A 101 14.32 6.86 7.51
CA ASP A 101 14.34 8.10 8.30
C ASP A 101 12.94 8.64 8.68
N PRO A 102 12.11 7.86 9.41
CA PRO A 102 10.74 8.25 9.74
C PRO A 102 10.65 9.52 10.61
N LYS A 103 11.73 9.85 11.34
CA LYS A 103 11.82 11.03 12.19
C LYS A 103 12.41 12.25 11.47
N ASN A 104 12.81 12.08 10.21
CA ASN A 104 13.37 13.13 9.37
C ASN A 104 14.60 13.82 9.99
N PHE A 105 15.46 13.06 10.66
CA PHE A 105 16.62 13.64 11.35
C PHE A 105 17.71 14.08 10.37
N ARG A 106 17.91 13.34 9.27
CA ARG A 106 19.01 13.64 8.33
C ARG A 106 18.84 14.96 7.59
N LEU A 107 17.60 15.38 7.34
CA LEU A 107 17.30 16.65 6.67
C LEU A 107 17.27 17.84 7.63
N ARG A 108 17.15 17.62 8.94
CA ARG A 108 17.07 18.69 9.95
C ARG A 108 18.42 19.18 10.45
N ASP A 109 19.47 18.37 10.30
CA ASP A 109 20.84 18.70 10.70
C ASP A 109 21.61 19.49 9.61
N ILE A 110 20.91 20.01 8.58
CA ILE A 110 21.44 20.84 7.50
C ILE A 110 21.01 22.29 7.73
#